data_AF-A0A938UPC6-F1
#
_entry.id   AF-A0A938UPC6-F1
#
_cell.length_a   1.000
_cell.length_b   1.000
_cell.length_c   1.000
_cell.angle_alpha   90.00
_cell.angle_beta   90.00
_cell.angle_gamma   90.00
#
_symmetry.space_group_name_H-M   'P 1'
#
loop_
_entity.id
_entity.type
_entity.pdbx_description
1 polymer ?
#
loop_
_entity_poly.entity_id
_entity_poly.type
_entity_poly.pdbx_seq_one_letter_code
_entity_poly.pdbx_strand_id
1 'polypeptide(L)'
;MANMITEACVNCGACERMCPSGGISQGEETFVIDPGACSECVGFHHTQQCARVCPVDCCVIDPNNVESEAVLFERAQKLHGEYGRTLELGPETSHYRSHLRSLGSKFRKMGRALQDMLQGSSRPD
;
A
#
# COMPACT_ATOMS: atom_id res chain seq x y z
N MET A 1 -0.28 8.54 -8.34
CA MET A 1 -0.29 7.92 -9.67
C MET A 1 -1.47 6.95 -9.74
N ALA A 2 -1.79 6.43 -10.92
CA ALA A 2 -2.62 5.24 -11.04
C ALA A 2 -1.76 4.07 -11.54
N ASN A 3 -2.15 2.85 -11.19
CA ASN A 3 -1.66 1.67 -11.91
C ASN A 3 -2.53 1.45 -13.16
N MET A 4 -1.97 0.79 -14.16
CA MET A 4 -2.69 0.26 -15.31
C MET A 4 -2.45 -1.25 -15.44
N ILE A 5 -3.38 -1.93 -16.11
CA ILE A 5 -3.26 -3.35 -16.47
C ILE A 5 -2.91 -3.40 -17.96
N THR A 6 -1.82 -4.09 -18.30
CA THR A 6 -1.40 -4.27 -19.69
C THR A 6 -2.16 -5.42 -20.37
N GLU A 7 -1.99 -5.52 -21.69
CA GLU A 7 -2.53 -6.59 -22.54
C GLU A 7 -2.07 -8.01 -22.15
N ALA A 8 -1.05 -8.15 -21.30
CA ALA A 8 -0.59 -9.45 -20.78
C ALA A 8 -1.56 -10.08 -19.76
N CYS A 9 -2.68 -9.43 -19.45
CA CYS A 9 -3.68 -9.93 -18.51
C CYS A 9 -4.26 -11.28 -18.93
N VAL A 10 -4.33 -12.22 -17.97
CA VAL A 10 -4.90 -13.57 -18.17
C VAL A 10 -6.32 -13.73 -17.61
N ASN A 11 -7.01 -12.63 -17.33
CA ASN A 11 -8.40 -12.60 -16.83
C ASN A 11 -8.69 -13.49 -15.59
N CYS A 12 -7.73 -13.62 -14.67
CA CYS A 12 -7.91 -14.47 -13.47
C CYS A 12 -8.79 -13.86 -12.36
N GLY A 13 -9.08 -12.55 -12.41
CA GLY A 13 -9.92 -11.84 -11.42
C GLY A 13 -9.34 -11.68 -10.01
N ALA A 14 -8.06 -12.02 -9.80
CA ALA A 14 -7.43 -11.91 -8.47
C ALA A 14 -7.28 -10.45 -8.01
N CYS A 15 -6.96 -9.53 -8.93
CA CYS A 15 -6.70 -8.13 -8.61
C CYS A 15 -7.97 -7.36 -8.21
N GLU A 16 -9.12 -7.66 -8.83
CA GLU A 16 -10.41 -7.00 -8.56
C GLU A 16 -10.78 -7.07 -7.08
N ARG A 17 -10.74 -8.28 -6.50
CA ARG A 17 -11.09 -8.51 -5.08
C ARG A 17 -10.12 -7.90 -4.09
N MET A 18 -8.92 -7.54 -4.53
CA MET A 18 -7.87 -6.99 -3.68
C MET A 18 -7.82 -5.46 -3.70
N CYS A 19 -8.54 -4.82 -4.60
CA CYS A 19 -8.58 -3.36 -4.70
C CYS A 19 -9.43 -2.77 -3.57
N PRO A 20 -8.86 -2.01 -2.62
CA PRO A 20 -9.62 -1.47 -1.49
C PRO A 20 -10.71 -0.49 -1.93
N SER A 21 -10.50 0.22 -3.04
CA SER A 21 -11.45 1.16 -3.62
C SER A 21 -12.42 0.57 -4.62
N GLY A 22 -12.32 -0.72 -4.94
CA GLY A 22 -13.14 -1.35 -5.97
C GLY A 22 -12.92 -0.76 -7.37
N GLY A 23 -11.83 -0.03 -7.60
CA GLY A 23 -11.53 0.65 -8.87
C GLY A 23 -11.00 -0.27 -9.99
N ILE A 24 -11.22 -1.58 -9.90
CA ILE A 24 -10.79 -2.55 -10.93
C ILE A 24 -12.02 -3.33 -11.37
N SER A 25 -12.21 -3.48 -12.69
CA SER A 25 -13.35 -4.19 -13.27
C SER A 25 -12.96 -4.96 -14.53
N GLN A 26 -13.79 -5.93 -14.92
CA GLN A 26 -13.61 -6.65 -16.18
C GLN A 26 -13.94 -5.74 -17.37
N GLY A 27 -12.97 -5.55 -18.27
CA GLY A 27 -13.16 -4.93 -19.59
C GLY A 27 -13.44 -5.97 -20.66
N GLU A 28 -13.35 -5.58 -21.94
CA GLU A 28 -13.64 -6.46 -23.08
C GLU A 28 -12.63 -7.61 -23.20
N GLU A 29 -11.34 -7.31 -23.13
CA GLU A 29 -10.26 -8.30 -23.30
C GLU A 29 -9.41 -8.51 -22.03
N THR A 30 -9.29 -7.47 -21.20
CA THR A 30 -8.51 -7.50 -19.96
C THR A 30 -9.29 -6.87 -18.81
N PHE A 31 -8.84 -7.10 -17.58
CA PHE A 31 -9.23 -6.22 -16.48
C PHE A 31 -8.69 -4.79 -16.71
N VAL A 32 -9.41 -3.80 -16.20
CA VAL A 32 -9.07 -2.38 -16.33
C VAL A 32 -9.09 -1.73 -14.96
N ILE A 33 -8.18 -0.77 -14.74
CA ILE A 33 -8.13 0.06 -13.53
C ILE A 33 -8.71 1.43 -13.89
N ASP A 34 -9.67 1.92 -13.12
CA ASP A 34 -10.14 3.30 -13.18
C ASP A 34 -9.11 4.22 -12.48
N PRO A 35 -8.43 5.13 -13.22
CA PRO A 35 -7.48 6.05 -12.62
C PRO A 35 -8.11 6.98 -11.58
N GLY A 36 -9.40 7.31 -11.74
CA GLY A 36 -10.16 8.13 -10.81
C GLY A 36 -10.41 7.47 -9.45
N ALA A 37 -10.41 6.13 -9.41
CA ALA A 37 -10.58 5.33 -8.21
C ALA A 37 -9.26 4.75 -7.66
N CYS A 38 -8.18 4.78 -8.43
CA CYS A 38 -6.88 4.24 -8.02
C CYS A 38 -6.14 5.21 -7.08
N SER A 39 -5.81 4.74 -5.87
CA SER A 39 -4.97 5.48 -4.92
C SER A 39 -3.58 4.87 -4.74
N GLU A 40 -3.17 3.92 -5.60
CA GLU A 40 -1.97 3.09 -5.36
C GLU A 40 -1.97 2.36 -4.01
N CYS A 41 -3.17 2.07 -3.49
CA CYS A 41 -3.38 1.59 -2.13
C CYS A 41 -2.93 2.54 -1.01
N VAL A 42 -2.54 3.80 -1.31
CA VAL A 42 -2.25 4.81 -0.30
C VAL A 42 -3.50 5.01 0.58
N GLY A 43 -3.27 5.05 1.89
CA GLY A 43 -4.30 5.03 2.93
C GLY A 43 -4.67 3.63 3.42
N PHE A 44 -4.29 2.57 2.71
CA PHE A 44 -4.67 1.18 3.02
C PHE A 44 -3.47 0.27 3.22
N HIS A 45 -2.54 0.28 2.27
CA HIS A 45 -1.40 -0.61 2.23
C HIS A 45 -0.17 0.10 1.67
N HIS A 46 0.99 -0.32 2.16
CA HIS A 46 2.27 0.19 1.66
C HIS A 46 2.78 -0.47 0.38
N THR A 47 1.98 -1.35 -0.23
CA THR A 47 2.24 -1.97 -1.54
C THR A 47 0.94 -2.05 -2.33
N GLN A 48 1.02 -1.88 -3.65
CA GLN A 48 -0.12 -2.05 -4.55
C GLN A 48 -0.57 -3.52 -4.55
N GLN A 49 -1.75 -3.79 -4.01
CA GLN A 49 -2.22 -5.17 -3.83
C GLN A 49 -2.49 -5.88 -5.16
N CYS A 50 -2.97 -5.15 -6.17
CA CYS A 50 -3.21 -5.70 -7.51
C CYS A 50 -1.93 -6.26 -8.14
N ALA A 51 -0.81 -5.53 -8.05
CA ALA A 51 0.50 -6.00 -8.50
C ALA A 51 0.98 -7.21 -7.70
N ARG A 52 0.79 -7.20 -6.37
CA ARG A 52 1.20 -8.30 -5.49
C ARG A 52 0.54 -9.64 -5.80
N VAL A 53 -0.71 -9.63 -6.29
CA VAL A 53 -1.47 -10.87 -6.57
C VAL A 53 -1.52 -11.23 -8.05
N CYS A 54 -0.95 -10.41 -8.92
CA CYS A 54 -0.98 -10.68 -10.36
C CYS A 54 -0.03 -11.84 -10.69
N PRO A 55 -0.51 -12.95 -11.30
CA PRO A 55 0.34 -14.10 -11.61
C PRO A 55 1.29 -13.87 -12.79
N VAL A 56 1.10 -12.78 -13.54
CA VAL A 56 1.83 -12.45 -14.78
C VAL A 56 2.40 -11.03 -14.76
N ASP A 57 2.45 -10.40 -13.58
CA ASP A 57 3.05 -9.08 -13.35
C ASP A 57 2.58 -7.96 -14.32
N CYS A 58 1.33 -8.03 -14.77
CA CYS A 58 0.78 -7.08 -15.75
C CYS A 58 0.15 -5.81 -15.14
N CYS A 59 0.14 -5.68 -13.81
CA CYS A 59 -0.33 -4.47 -13.10
C CYS A 59 0.84 -3.53 -12.84
N VAL A 60 1.04 -2.54 -13.70
CA VAL A 60 2.23 -1.65 -13.70
C VAL A 60 1.85 -0.20 -13.41
N ILE A 61 2.83 0.66 -13.15
CA ILE A 61 2.60 2.10 -13.01
C ILE A 61 2.16 2.68 -14.35
N ASP A 62 1.11 3.50 -14.35
CA ASP A 62 0.70 4.26 -15.53
C ASP A 62 1.52 5.56 -15.64
N PRO A 63 2.38 5.70 -16.67
CA PRO A 63 3.19 6.90 -16.84
C PRO A 63 2.37 8.16 -17.17
N ASN A 64 1.11 8.01 -17.60
CA ASN A 64 0.24 9.14 -17.96
C ASN A 64 -0.57 9.69 -16.79
N ASN A 65 -0.67 8.92 -15.69
CA ASN A 65 -1.43 9.29 -14.51
C ASN A 65 -0.48 9.44 -13.32
N VAL A 66 0.43 10.43 -13.36
CA VAL A 66 1.40 10.67 -12.29
C VAL A 66 0.89 11.68 -11.27
N GLU A 67 0.89 11.31 -9.99
CA GLU A 67 0.31 12.10 -8.90
C GLU A 67 1.08 11.91 -7.60
N SER A 68 0.98 12.88 -6.70
CA SER A 68 1.66 12.89 -5.41
C SER A 68 0.96 12.03 -4.34
N GLU A 69 1.69 11.65 -3.29
CA GLU A 69 1.14 10.93 -2.12
C GLU A 69 -0.10 11.64 -1.54
N ALA A 70 -0.07 12.97 -1.46
CA ALA A 70 -1.15 13.78 -0.90
C ALA A 70 -2.45 13.65 -1.74
N VAL A 71 -2.33 13.73 -3.07
CA VAL A 71 -3.48 13.60 -3.98
C VAL A 71 -4.10 12.20 -3.88
N LEU A 72 -3.25 11.17 -3.82
CA LEU A 72 -3.70 9.78 -3.67
C LEU A 72 -4.42 9.53 -2.35
N PHE A 73 -3.89 10.09 -1.27
CA PHE A 73 -4.50 9.98 0.05
C PHE A 73 -5.82 10.73 0.14
N GLU A 74 -5.91 11.93 -0.44
CA GLU A 74 -7.16 12.69 -0.53
C GLU A 74 -8.23 11.90 -1.32
N ARG A 75 -7.85 11.27 -2.44
CA ARG A 75 -8.74 10.37 -3.18
C ARG A 75 -9.22 9.21 -2.32
N ALA A 76 -8.31 8.53 -1.63
CA ALA A 76 -8.67 7.43 -0.73
C ALA A 76 -9.65 7.87 0.36
N GLN A 77 -9.44 9.05 0.94
CA GLN A 77 -10.35 9.64 1.92
C GLN A 77 -11.72 9.97 1.31
N LYS A 78 -11.79 10.49 0.09
CA LYS A 78 -13.07 10.77 -0.58
C LYS A 78 -13.87 9.49 -0.86
N LEU A 79 -13.20 8.43 -1.29
CA LEU A 79 -13.85 7.16 -1.64
C LEU A 79 -14.30 6.34 -0.41
N HIS A 80 -13.67 6.54 0.75
CA HIS A 80 -13.88 5.70 1.94
C HIS A 80 -14.15 6.44 3.26
N GLY A 81 -14.08 7.77 3.27
CA GLY A 81 -14.14 8.60 4.48
C GLY A 81 -15.47 8.56 5.20
N GLU A 82 -16.56 8.12 4.54
CA GLU A 82 -17.87 7.99 5.17
C GLU A 82 -18.08 6.63 5.90
N TYR A 83 -17.23 5.63 5.68
CA TYR A 83 -17.38 4.28 6.26
C TYR A 83 -16.66 4.06 7.60
N GLY A 84 -16.69 5.06 8.49
CA GLY A 84 -16.39 4.89 9.93
C GLY A 84 -14.95 4.52 10.32
N ARG A 85 -14.00 4.49 9.38
CA ARG A 85 -12.56 4.32 9.68
C ARG A 85 -11.80 5.53 9.19
N THR A 86 -11.24 6.30 10.12
CA THR A 86 -10.27 7.35 9.80
C THR A 86 -9.07 6.71 9.10
N LEU A 87 -8.85 7.04 7.82
CA LEU A 87 -7.64 6.63 7.12
C LEU A 87 -6.47 7.44 7.69
N GLU A 88 -5.37 6.76 8.00
CA GLU A 88 -4.14 7.38 8.47
C GLU A 88 -3.01 7.17 7.47
N LEU A 89 -2.22 8.21 7.26
CA LEU A 89 -1.09 8.17 6.34
C LEU A 89 0.20 7.84 7.09
N GLY A 90 0.66 6.59 6.97
CA GLY A 90 1.79 6.07 7.71
C GLY A 90 2.62 5.04 6.94
N PRO A 91 3.66 4.49 7.58
CA PRO A 91 4.57 3.54 6.94
C PRO A 91 3.91 2.23 6.50
N GLU A 92 2.79 1.83 7.12
CA GLU A 92 2.05 0.61 6.75
C GLU A 92 0.99 0.85 5.68
N THR A 93 0.57 2.10 5.49
CA THR A 93 -0.54 2.51 4.64
C THR A 93 -0.09 3.32 3.41
N SER A 94 1.21 3.55 3.24
CA SER A 94 1.75 4.25 2.07
C SER A 94 3.12 3.69 1.66
N HIS A 95 3.27 3.41 0.37
CA HIS A 95 4.52 2.91 -0.19
C HIS A 95 5.62 3.99 -0.18
N TYR A 96 5.26 5.28 -0.28
CA TYR A 96 6.20 6.40 -0.15
C TYR A 96 6.86 6.48 1.22
N ARG A 97 6.18 5.99 2.26
CA ARG A 97 6.65 6.00 3.65
C ARG A 97 7.22 4.67 4.11
N SER A 98 7.29 3.69 3.21
CA SER A 98 7.70 2.32 3.54
C SER A 98 9.09 2.22 4.17
N HIS A 99 10.02 3.05 3.72
CA HIS A 99 11.37 3.14 4.27
C HIS A 99 11.41 3.49 5.76
N LEU A 100 10.40 4.21 6.28
CA LEU A 100 10.28 4.57 7.69
C LEU A 100 10.02 3.36 8.60
N ARG A 101 9.52 2.23 8.07
CA ARG A 101 9.38 0.97 8.82
C ARG A 101 10.72 0.43 9.30
N SER A 102 11.75 0.56 8.47
CA SER A 102 13.12 0.13 8.80
C SER A 102 13.72 0.99 9.91
N LEU A 103 13.48 2.31 9.85
CA LEU A 103 13.90 3.25 10.88
C LEU A 103 13.26 2.94 12.24
N GLY A 104 11.93 2.78 12.29
CA GLY A 104 11.24 2.40 13.53
C GLY A 104 11.72 1.07 14.12
N SER A 105 12.09 0.11 13.27
CA SER A 105 12.66 -1.18 13.71
C SER A 105 14.05 -1.04 14.33
N LYS A 106 14.89 -0.14 13.81
CA LYS A 106 16.20 0.19 14.40
C LYS A 106 16.05 0.84 15.77
N PHE A 107 15.15 1.81 15.91
CA PHE A 107 14.89 2.47 17.20
C PHE A 107 14.34 1.49 18.25
N ARG A 108 13.41 0.61 17.88
CA ARG A 108 12.90 -0.43 18.79
C ARG A 108 13.98 -1.42 19.23
N LYS A 109 14.87 -1.84 18.33
CA LYS A 109 16.00 -2.72 18.68
C LYS A 109 16.98 -2.04 19.62
N MET A 110 17.31 -0.78 19.35
CA MET A 110 18.22 0.01 20.19
C MET A 110 17.64 0.25 21.59
N GLY A 111 16.35 0.57 21.69
CA GLY A 111 15.66 0.71 22.98
C GLY A 111 15.62 -0.60 23.79
N ARG A 112 15.41 -1.74 23.12
CA ARG A 112 15.43 -3.06 23.76
C ARG A 112 16.83 -3.43 24.27
N ALA A 113 17.87 -3.18 23.46
CA ALA A 113 19.26 -3.37 23.87
C ALA A 113 19.65 -2.48 25.07
N LEU A 114 19.20 -1.22 25.09
CA LEU A 114 19.43 -0.32 26.21
C LEU A 114 18.72 -0.82 27.49
N GLN A 115 17.50 -1.31 27.38
CA GLN A 115 16.75 -1.88 28.51
C GLN A 115 17.41 -3.14 29.06
N ASP A 116 17.90 -4.03 28.20
CA ASP A 116 18.64 -5.24 28.59
C ASP A 116 19.96 -4.90 29.30
N MET A 117 20.67 -3.85 28.86
CA MET A 117 21.89 -3.35 29.52
C MET A 117 21.60 -2.80 30.91
N LEU A 118 20.48 -2.08 31.09
CA LEU A 118 20.08 -1.53 32.40
C LEU A 118 19.60 -2.61 33.38
N GLN A 119 19.02 -3.71 32.88
CA GLN A 119 18.53 -4.82 33.69
C GLN A 119 19.59 -5.91 33.95
N GLY A 120 20.70 -5.91 33.20
CA GLY A 120 21.79 -6.88 33.32
C GLY A 120 22.80 -6.59 34.45
N SER A 121 22.78 -5.40 35.06
CA SER A 121 23.70 -5.01 36.15
C SER A 121 23.24 -5.45 37.56
N SER A 122 22.19 -6.28 37.66
CA SER A 122 21.64 -6.75 38.93
C SER A 122 21.43 -8.27 38.94
N ARG A 123 22.50 -9.05 38.72
CA ARG A 123 22.54 -10.46 39.12
C ARG A 123 23.37 -10.55 40.40
N PRO A 124 22.77 -10.88 41.56
CA PRO A 124 23.55 -11.28 42.72
C PRO A 124 24.10 -12.70 42.48
N ASP A 125 25.38 -12.89 42.80
CA ASP A 125 26.07 -14.19 42.82
C ASP A 125 25.43 -15.16 43.82
#